data_AF-A0A735Q3S3-F1
#
_entry.id   AF-A0A735Q3S3-F1
#
_cell.length_a   1.000
_cell.length_b   1.000
_cell.length_c   1.000
_cell.angle_alpha   90.00
_cell.angle_beta   90.00
_cell.angle_gamma   90.00
#
_symmetry.space_group_name_H-M   'P 1'
#
loop_
_entity.id
_entity.type
_entity.pdbx_description
1 polymer ?
#
loop_
_entity_poly.entity_id
_entity_poly.type
_entity_poly.pdbx_seq_one_letter_code
_entity_poly.pdbx_strand_id
1 'polypeptide(L)'
;MFSPFIGPEKFSDPDTAALDALKKTNGQSICEDKEFAGLICMDNKKNYFATEANRGEEHESSPFDSPCPGSTVIATYHTHGAYSFGYADDFFSKRDVGVYEYNNVLGYLGTPGGEFKKTDKSGKELFSKKELTTVCRIHAN
;
A
#
# COMPACT_ATOMS: atom_id res chain seq x y z
N MET A 1 0.30 -21.91 -24.68
CA MET A 1 0.35 -20.46 -24.96
C MET A 1 1.27 -19.84 -23.92
N PHE A 2 2.44 -19.32 -24.33
CA PHE A 2 3.31 -18.59 -23.42
C PHE A 2 2.70 -17.21 -23.23
N SER A 3 1.99 -16.99 -22.10
CA SER A 3 1.67 -15.64 -21.68
C SER A 3 3.00 -15.02 -21.25
N PRO A 4 3.49 -13.93 -21.88
CA PRO A 4 4.63 -13.24 -21.32
C PRO A 4 4.18 -12.76 -19.95
N PHE A 5 4.80 -13.27 -18.88
CA PHE A 5 4.71 -12.64 -17.56
C PHE A 5 5.35 -11.26 -17.71
N ILE A 6 4.54 -10.29 -18.13
CA ILE A 6 4.89 -8.88 -18.01
C ILE A 6 4.84 -8.63 -16.51
N GLY A 7 6.01 -8.41 -15.90
CA GLY A 7 6.12 -8.10 -14.48
C GLY A 7 5.31 -6.84 -14.11
N PRO A 8 5.27 -6.47 -12.83
CA PRO A 8 4.49 -5.32 -12.38
C PRO A 8 4.89 -4.05 -13.15
N GLU A 9 3.93 -3.15 -13.30
CA GLU A 9 4.16 -1.84 -13.91
C GLU A 9 5.26 -1.09 -13.15
N LYS A 10 6.12 -0.40 -13.91
CA LYS A 10 7.31 0.26 -13.37
C LYS A 10 7.22 1.77 -13.59
N PHE A 11 7.60 2.50 -12.56
CA PHE A 11 7.49 3.95 -12.48
C PHE A 11 8.85 4.60 -12.19
N SER A 12 8.97 5.89 -12.48
CA SER A 12 10.19 6.67 -12.23
C SER A 12 10.36 7.10 -10.76
N ASP A 13 9.32 6.97 -9.95
CA ASP A 13 9.30 7.38 -8.55
C ASP A 13 8.42 6.44 -7.69
N PRO A 14 8.70 6.32 -6.38
CA PRO A 14 7.97 5.41 -5.49
C PRO A 14 6.55 5.89 -5.16
N ASP A 15 6.27 7.19 -5.23
CA ASP A 15 4.93 7.72 -4.91
C ASP A 15 3.93 7.28 -5.96
N THR A 16 4.30 7.31 -7.25
CA THR A 16 3.47 6.84 -8.35
C THR A 16 3.24 5.33 -8.28
N ALA A 17 4.26 4.54 -7.92
CA ALA A 17 4.11 3.10 -7.73
C ALA A 17 3.14 2.75 -6.59
N ALA A 18 3.23 3.47 -5.46
CA ALA A 18 2.31 3.30 -4.34
C ALA A 18 0.89 3.74 -4.68
N LEU A 19 0.74 4.88 -5.37
CA LEU A 19 -0.57 5.38 -5.80
C LEU A 19 -1.27 4.41 -6.75
N ASP A 20 -0.53 3.83 -7.70
CA ASP A 20 -1.06 2.82 -8.63
C ASP A 20 -1.55 1.58 -7.88
N ALA A 21 -0.75 1.04 -6.96
CA ALA A 21 -1.13 -0.09 -6.13
C ALA A 21 -2.40 0.20 -5.31
N LEU A 22 -2.43 1.34 -4.62
CA LEU A 22 -3.57 1.73 -3.78
C LEU A 22 -4.83 2.03 -4.60
N LYS A 23 -4.71 2.58 -5.82
CA LYS A 23 -5.85 2.77 -6.72
C LYS A 23 -6.49 1.46 -7.14
N LYS A 24 -5.70 0.40 -7.26
CA LYS A 24 -6.15 -0.96 -7.61
C LYS A 24 -6.78 -1.68 -6.42
N THR A 25 -6.31 -1.44 -5.19
CA THR A 25 -6.74 -2.20 -4.00
C THR A 25 -7.75 -1.49 -3.09
N ASN A 26 -7.76 -0.16 -2.99
CA ASN A 26 -8.57 0.56 -1.99
C ASN A 26 -10.07 0.28 -2.11
N GLY A 27 -10.59 0.16 -3.34
CA GLY A 27 -11.99 -0.17 -3.56
C GLY A 27 -12.38 -1.56 -3.04
N GLN A 28 -11.49 -2.54 -3.17
CA GLN A 28 -11.68 -3.90 -2.65
C GLN A 28 -11.53 -3.94 -1.12
N SER A 29 -10.55 -3.21 -0.59
CA SER A 29 -10.35 -3.00 0.85
C SER A 29 -11.64 -2.56 1.55
N ILE A 30 -12.30 -1.54 0.99
CA ILE A 30 -13.57 -1.01 1.51
C ILE A 30 -14.71 -2.04 1.37
N CYS A 31 -14.76 -2.80 0.26
CA CYS A 31 -15.81 -3.81 0.07
C CYS A 31 -15.71 -4.98 1.05
N GLU A 32 -14.50 -5.46 1.28
CA GLU A 32 -14.25 -6.64 2.10
C GLU A 32 -14.08 -6.33 3.57
N ASP A 33 -13.88 -5.05 3.90
CA ASP A 33 -13.50 -4.58 5.23
C ASP A 33 -12.22 -5.26 5.71
N LYS A 34 -11.18 -5.17 4.88
CA LYS A 34 -9.89 -5.83 5.07
C LYS A 34 -8.75 -4.96 4.57
N GLU A 35 -7.64 -4.97 5.30
CA GLU A 35 -6.41 -4.37 4.84
C GLU A 35 -5.77 -5.20 3.72
N PHE A 36 -5.21 -4.51 2.73
CA PHE A 36 -4.36 -5.10 1.68
C PHE A 36 -3.02 -4.40 1.72
N ALA A 37 -1.93 -5.16 1.78
CA ALA A 37 -0.60 -4.61 1.99
C ALA A 37 0.44 -5.20 1.03
N GLY A 38 1.54 -4.50 0.86
CA GLY A 38 2.67 -4.97 0.06
C GLY A 38 3.87 -4.02 0.17
N LEU A 39 4.83 -4.20 -0.73
CA LEU A 39 6.08 -3.46 -0.73
C LEU A 39 6.21 -2.62 -2.00
N ILE A 40 6.82 -1.44 -1.85
CA ILE A 40 7.36 -0.67 -2.96
C ILE A 40 8.83 -1.01 -3.10
N CYS A 41 9.19 -1.52 -4.27
CA CYS A 41 10.50 -2.04 -4.59
C CYS A 41 11.21 -1.16 -5.62
N MET A 42 12.53 -1.07 -5.56
CA MET A 42 13.38 -0.44 -6.58
C MET A 42 14.25 -1.47 -7.28
N ASP A 43 14.16 -1.53 -8.61
CA ASP A 43 15.01 -2.40 -9.43
C ASP A 43 16.42 -1.82 -9.64
N ASN A 44 17.29 -2.61 -10.28
CA ASN A 44 18.68 -2.22 -10.58
C ASN A 44 18.80 -1.04 -11.58
N LYS A 45 17.72 -0.69 -12.26
CA LYS A 45 17.62 0.47 -13.17
C LYS A 45 17.01 1.70 -12.50
N LYS A 46 16.78 1.64 -11.18
CA LYS A 46 16.11 2.69 -10.38
C LYS A 46 14.68 2.98 -10.81
N ASN A 47 13.98 1.97 -11.34
CA ASN A 47 12.53 2.04 -11.48
C ASN A 47 11.86 1.43 -10.26
N TYR A 48 10.67 1.92 -9.95
CA TYR A 48 9.90 1.55 -8.78
C TYR A 48 8.67 0.75 -9.19
N PHE A 49 8.29 -0.23 -8.39
CA PHE A 49 7.08 -1.03 -8.61
C PHE A 49 6.52 -1.51 -7.28
N ALA A 50 5.23 -1.80 -7.24
CA ALA A 50 4.60 -2.46 -6.10
C ALA A 50 4.62 -3.98 -6.27
N THR A 51 4.78 -4.71 -5.17
CA THR A 51 4.46 -6.14 -5.14
C THR A 51 2.95 -6.34 -5.23
N GLU A 52 2.50 -7.57 -5.50
CA GLU A 52 1.07 -7.87 -5.39
C GLU A 52 0.62 -7.74 -3.95
N ALA A 53 -0.56 -7.15 -3.72
CA ALA A 53 -1.03 -6.95 -2.35
C ALA A 53 -1.43 -8.30 -1.72
N ASN A 54 -0.88 -8.62 -0.55
CA ASN A 54 -1.40 -9.69 0.28
C ASN A 54 -2.59 -9.18 1.10
N ARG A 55 -3.60 -10.05 1.21
CA ARG A 55 -4.82 -9.78 1.99
C ARG A 55 -4.56 -10.01 3.47
N GLY A 56 -4.93 -9.04 4.30
CA GLY A 56 -4.92 -9.12 5.75
C GLY A 56 -6.32 -9.26 6.35
N GLU A 57 -6.44 -8.79 7.60
CA GLU A 57 -7.67 -8.66 8.38
C GLU A 57 -8.11 -7.20 8.48
N GLU A 58 -9.19 -6.92 9.22
CA GLU A 58 -9.84 -5.59 9.28
C GLU A 58 -8.88 -4.47 9.75
N HIS A 59 -7.96 -4.79 10.67
CA HIS A 59 -7.03 -3.84 11.30
C HIS A 59 -5.61 -4.41 11.42
N GLU A 60 -5.26 -5.35 10.53
CA GLU A 60 -3.97 -6.02 10.55
C GLU A 60 -3.58 -6.56 9.19
N SER A 61 -2.41 -6.16 8.71
CA SER A 61 -1.79 -6.69 7.50
C SER A 61 -0.28 -6.85 7.67
N SER A 62 0.31 -7.70 6.83
CA SER A 62 1.73 -8.04 6.87
C SER A 62 2.37 -7.77 5.50
N PRO A 63 2.84 -6.54 5.22
CA PRO A 63 3.34 -6.18 3.88
C PRO A 63 4.54 -7.02 3.41
N PHE A 64 5.32 -7.57 4.35
CA PHE A 64 6.51 -8.36 4.04
C PHE A 64 6.20 -9.82 3.64
N ASP A 65 4.95 -10.26 3.72
CA ASP A 65 4.52 -11.55 3.15
C ASP A 65 4.46 -11.52 1.61
N SER A 66 4.55 -10.32 1.02
CA SER A 66 4.72 -10.11 -0.43
C SER A 66 6.09 -9.48 -0.73
N PRO A 67 7.18 -10.26 -0.73
CA PRO A 67 8.54 -9.73 -0.77
C PRO A 67 8.95 -9.20 -2.14
N CYS A 68 9.85 -8.21 -2.14
CA CYS A 68 10.49 -7.70 -3.34
C CYS A 68 11.32 -8.79 -4.05
N PRO A 69 11.12 -9.06 -5.37
CA PRO A 69 11.83 -10.12 -6.08
C PRO A 69 13.26 -9.71 -6.46
N GLY A 70 14.20 -9.86 -5.53
CA GLY A 70 15.61 -9.52 -5.74
C GLY A 70 15.89 -8.01 -5.93
N SER A 71 14.97 -7.17 -5.46
CA SER A 71 15.00 -5.71 -5.53
C SER A 71 15.06 -5.08 -4.14
N THR A 72 15.44 -3.81 -4.07
CA THR A 72 15.54 -3.07 -2.80
C THR A 72 14.16 -2.66 -2.32
N VAL A 73 13.85 -2.92 -1.04
CA VAL A 73 12.63 -2.40 -0.40
C VAL A 73 12.79 -0.91 -0.12
N ILE A 74 11.84 -0.09 -0.58
CA ILE A 74 11.83 1.36 -0.40
C ILE A 74 10.77 1.78 0.62
N ALA A 75 9.60 1.18 0.53
CA ALA A 75 8.46 1.49 1.37
C ALA A 75 7.57 0.26 1.54
N THR A 76 6.70 0.33 2.55
CA THR A 76 5.48 -0.46 2.59
C THR A 76 4.32 0.36 2.04
N TYR A 77 3.29 -0.30 1.53
CA TYR A 77 1.99 0.31 1.36
C TYR A 77 0.94 -0.60 1.99
N HIS A 78 -0.12 -0.01 2.53
CA HIS A 78 -1.30 -0.75 2.95
C HIS A 78 -2.57 0.08 2.79
N THR A 79 -3.72 -0.59 2.77
CA THR A 79 -5.04 0.05 2.85
C THR A 79 -5.64 -0.16 4.24
N HIS A 80 -6.51 0.74 4.68
CA HIS A 80 -7.49 0.45 5.71
C HIS A 80 -8.81 0.02 5.08
N GLY A 81 -9.56 -0.82 5.81
CA GLY A 81 -10.87 -1.35 5.42
C GLY A 81 -11.97 -0.28 5.38
N ALA A 82 -13.22 -0.68 5.62
CA ALA A 82 -14.30 0.28 5.82
C ALA A 82 -14.12 1.03 7.14
N TYR A 83 -14.92 2.08 7.37
CA TYR A 83 -14.90 2.77 8.67
C TYR A 83 -15.44 1.87 9.78
N SER A 84 -14.65 1.70 10.84
CA SER A 84 -15.00 0.86 12.00
C SER A 84 -15.18 1.68 13.27
N PHE A 85 -16.17 1.31 14.08
CA PHE A 85 -16.46 2.04 15.32
C PHE A 85 -15.30 1.92 16.31
N GLY A 86 -14.77 3.07 16.74
CA GLY A 86 -13.67 3.14 17.71
C GLY A 86 -12.27 3.17 17.10
N TYR A 87 -12.17 3.19 15.76
CA TYR A 87 -10.91 3.29 15.03
C TYR A 87 -10.77 4.64 14.31
N ALA A 88 -9.51 5.03 14.08
CA ALA A 88 -9.16 6.26 13.40
C ALA A 88 -8.67 5.92 11.99
N ASP A 89 -9.56 5.34 11.16
CA ASP A 89 -9.19 4.66 9.90
C ASP A 89 -8.56 5.59 8.83
N ASP A 90 -8.59 6.90 9.01
CA ASP A 90 -7.89 7.86 8.14
C ASP A 90 -6.45 8.20 8.58
N PHE A 91 -5.94 7.52 9.61
CA PHE A 91 -4.63 7.81 10.22
C PHE A 91 -3.80 6.55 10.39
N PHE A 92 -2.49 6.68 10.15
CA PHE A 92 -1.53 5.63 10.48
C PHE A 92 -1.65 5.22 11.96
N SER A 93 -1.71 3.92 12.19
CA SER A 93 -1.71 3.35 13.52
C SER A 93 -0.31 3.36 14.14
N LYS A 94 -0.21 3.20 15.46
CA LYS A 94 1.11 3.00 16.12
C LYS A 94 1.80 1.73 15.65
N ARG A 95 1.03 0.71 15.26
CA ARG A 95 1.56 -0.55 14.73
C ARG A 95 2.22 -0.31 13.37
N ASP A 96 1.60 0.52 12.52
CA ASP A 96 2.13 0.90 11.22
C ASP A 96 3.51 1.54 11.37
N VAL A 97 3.61 2.55 12.25
CA VAL A 97 4.88 3.24 12.53
C VAL A 97 5.94 2.27 13.04
N GLY A 98 5.56 1.32 13.90
CA GLY A 98 6.47 0.27 14.37
C GLY A 98 7.05 -0.59 13.25
N VAL A 99 6.25 -0.92 12.22
CA VAL A 99 6.72 -1.64 11.03
C VAL A 99 7.72 -0.81 10.24
N TYR A 100 7.47 0.49 10.06
CA TYR A 100 8.33 1.39 9.29
C TYR A 100 9.68 1.62 9.98
N GLU A 101 9.64 1.85 11.29
CA GLU A 101 10.82 2.05 12.13
C GLU A 101 11.70 0.80 12.16
N TYR A 102 11.11 -0.37 12.43
CA TYR A 102 11.83 -1.63 12.53
C TYR A 102 12.53 -2.01 11.22
N ASN A 103 11.85 -1.81 10.09
CA ASN A 103 12.38 -2.17 8.78
C ASN A 103 13.18 -1.03 8.11
N ASN A 104 13.20 0.16 8.71
CA ASN A 104 13.85 1.36 8.17
C ASN A 104 13.36 1.70 6.75
N VAL A 105 12.05 1.73 6.56
CA VAL A 105 11.35 1.99 5.28
C VAL A 105 10.32 3.11 5.42
N LEU A 106 9.85 3.67 4.30
CA LEU A 106 8.72 4.61 4.29
C LEU A 106 7.37 3.87 4.42
N GLY A 107 6.30 4.60 4.73
CA GLY A 107 4.93 4.07 4.75
C GLY A 107 4.01 4.84 3.81
N TYR A 108 3.18 4.12 3.05
CA TYR A 108 2.05 4.66 2.31
C TYR A 108 0.74 4.05 2.81
N LEU A 109 -0.31 4.86 2.89
CA LEU A 109 -1.64 4.43 3.32
C LEU A 109 -2.70 4.86 2.32
N GLY A 110 -3.60 3.94 1.99
CA GLY A 110 -4.90 4.23 1.39
C GLY A 110 -6.02 4.12 2.43
N THR A 111 -6.82 5.17 2.59
CA THR A 111 -7.88 5.19 3.61
C THR A 111 -9.28 4.98 3.00
N PRO A 112 -10.28 4.56 3.79
CA PRO A 112 -11.69 4.56 3.35
C PRO A 112 -12.18 5.95 2.91
N GLY A 113 -11.62 7.02 3.49
CA GLY A 113 -11.92 8.40 3.11
C GLY A 113 -11.40 8.81 1.71
N GLY A 114 -10.58 7.98 1.07
CA GLY A 114 -10.00 8.25 -0.25
C GLY A 114 -8.66 8.99 -0.20
N GLU A 115 -8.03 9.07 0.97
CA GLU A 115 -6.71 9.66 1.14
C GLU A 115 -5.62 8.69 0.69
N PHE A 116 -4.70 9.19 -0.14
CA PHE A 116 -3.37 8.66 -0.35
C PHE A 116 -2.40 9.43 0.55
N LYS A 117 -1.83 8.73 1.53
CA LYS A 117 -0.95 9.34 2.55
C LYS A 117 0.44 8.73 2.50
N LYS A 118 1.43 9.49 2.98
CA LYS A 118 2.81 9.05 3.09
C LYS A 118 3.44 9.50 4.41
N THR A 119 4.27 8.64 5.00
CA THR A 119 5.10 8.97 6.16
C THR A 119 6.58 8.72 5.88
N ASP A 120 7.43 9.36 6.68
CA ASP A 120 8.80 8.88 6.86
C ASP A 120 8.83 7.67 7.81
N LYS A 121 10.02 7.09 7.97
CA LYS A 121 10.24 5.91 8.81
C LYS A 121 9.90 6.09 10.29
N SER A 122 9.77 7.32 10.79
CA SER A 122 9.37 7.63 12.17
C SER A 122 7.87 7.91 12.32
N GLY A 123 7.10 7.71 11.24
CA GLY A 123 5.66 7.98 11.22
C GLY A 123 5.30 9.45 11.02
N LYS A 124 6.26 10.34 10.74
CA LYS A 124 5.95 11.74 10.41
C LYS A 124 5.29 11.79 9.04
N GLU A 125 4.06 12.27 8.99
CA GLU A 125 3.34 12.47 7.72
C GLU A 125 4.08 13.47 6.83
N LEU A 126 4.33 13.06 5.59
CA LEU A 126 4.97 13.86 4.54
C LEU A 126 3.92 14.50 3.62
N PHE A 127 2.81 13.78 3.36
CA PHE A 127 1.63 14.34 2.69
C PHE A 127 0.37 13.51 2.96
N SER A 128 -0.78 14.12 2.65
CA SER A 128 -2.10 13.50 2.52
C SER A 128 -2.82 14.14 1.33
N LYS A 129 -3.32 13.32 0.39
CA LYS A 129 -3.98 13.78 -0.86
C LYS A 129 -5.25 12.98 -1.12
N LYS A 130 -6.35 13.62 -1.54
CA LYS A 130 -7.60 12.94 -1.94
C LYS A 130 -7.50 12.43 -3.38
N GLU A 131 -6.88 11.26 -3.56
CA GLU A 131 -6.62 10.67 -4.89
C GLU A 131 -7.15 9.23 -5.07
N LEU A 132 -7.67 8.62 -4.00
CA LEU A 132 -8.21 7.26 -4.03
C LEU A 132 -9.74 7.27 -4.10
N THR A 133 -10.29 6.12 -4.47
CA THR A 133 -11.74 5.93 -4.47
C THR A 133 -12.26 5.74 -3.05
N THR A 134 -13.43 6.31 -2.77
CA THR A 134 -14.24 6.04 -1.57
C THR A 134 -15.31 4.99 -1.83
N VAL A 135 -15.38 4.46 -3.05
CA VAL A 135 -16.44 3.56 -3.49
C VAL A 135 -15.93 2.13 -3.36
N CYS A 136 -16.70 1.30 -2.66
CA CYS A 136 -16.53 -0.14 -2.72
C CYS A 136 -16.68 -0.60 -4.18
N ARG A 137 -15.58 -1.11 -4.75
CA ARG A 137 -15.53 -1.73 -6.07
C ARG A 137 -14.48 -2.83 -6.09
N ILE A 138 -14.83 -4.00 -6.61
CA ILE A 138 -13.89 -5.07 -6.89
C ILE A 138 -13.54 -4.98 -8.38
N HIS A 139 -12.26 -4.76 -8.69
CA HIS A 139 -11.79 -4.81 -10.07
C HIS A 139 -11.81 -6.27 -10.53
N ALA A 140 -12.51 -6.57 -11.64
CA ALA A 140 -12.41 -7.87 -12.28
C ALA A 140 -11.04 -7.98 -12.96
N ASN A 141 -10.29 -9.04 -12.64
CA ASN A 141 -9.02 -9.39 -13.28
C ASN A 141 -9.19 -9.68 -14.77
#